data_AF-A0A931ZLS7-F1
#
_entry.id   AF-A0A931ZLS7-F1
#
_cell.length_a   1.000
_cell.length_b   1.000
_cell.length_c   1.000
_cell.angle_alpha   90.00
_cell.angle_beta   90.00
_cell.angle_gamma   90.00
#
_symmetry.space_group_name_H-M   'P 1'
#
loop_
_entity.id
_entity.type
_entity.pdbx_description
1 polymer ?
#
loop_
_entity_poly.entity_id
_entity_poly.type
_entity_poly.pdbx_seq_one_letter_code
_entity_poly.pdbx_strand_id
1 'polypeptide(L)'
;MKKKKLHLLGADSAISSERVGRFKFSPDLESDEEDQARTKIFALLVFIIVCALLLRLFYLQVVAGSQNRVLADNNRIRLVGIVAPRGKIFDRNGQVLASSSRIFWLENEEDKKQINSGQKEDLE
;
A
#
# COMPACT_ATOMS: atom_id res chain seq x y z
N MET A 1 -27.71 68.84 -54.80
CA MET A 1 -27.40 67.44 -55.17
C MET A 1 -27.23 66.61 -53.89
N LYS A 2 -28.16 65.67 -53.63
CA LYS A 2 -28.20 64.78 -52.45
C LYS A 2 -27.26 63.58 -52.67
N LYS A 3 -26.39 63.25 -51.70
CA LYS A 3 -25.71 61.94 -51.66
C LYS A 3 -26.61 60.92 -50.98
N LYS A 4 -26.81 59.78 -51.64
CA LYS A 4 -27.67 58.65 -51.23
C LYS A 4 -27.18 58.05 -49.90
N LYS A 5 -28.11 57.79 -48.97
CA LYS A 5 -27.91 56.88 -47.84
C LYS A 5 -28.75 55.63 -48.09
N LEU A 6 -28.08 54.56 -48.53
CA LEU A 6 -28.55 53.17 -48.59
C LEU A 6 -27.42 52.36 -47.93
N HIS A 7 -27.60 51.28 -47.19
CA HIS A 7 -28.68 50.67 -46.42
C HIS A 7 -27.92 49.59 -45.62
N LEU A 8 -28.56 49.02 -44.60
CA LEU A 8 -28.18 47.73 -43.98
C LEU A 8 -26.89 47.76 -43.14
N LEU A 9 -27.02 48.32 -41.94
CA LEU A 9 -26.18 47.91 -40.81
C LEU A 9 -26.65 46.50 -40.44
N GLY A 10 -25.93 45.52 -40.98
CA GLY A 10 -26.03 44.13 -40.59
C GLY A 10 -25.87 44.05 -39.07
N ALA A 11 -26.73 43.20 -38.50
CA ALA A 11 -26.52 42.65 -37.18
C ALA A 11 -25.07 42.22 -37.05
N ASP A 12 -24.39 42.75 -36.04
CA ASP A 12 -23.36 42.01 -35.33
C ASP A 12 -23.47 42.43 -33.87
N SER A 13 -24.25 41.59 -33.18
CA SER A 13 -24.08 41.22 -31.78
C SER A 13 -23.18 42.13 -30.94
N ALA A 14 -23.83 42.84 -30.02
CA ALA A 14 -23.24 43.20 -28.75
C ALA A 14 -22.74 41.92 -28.06
N ILE A 15 -21.53 41.48 -28.38
CA ILE A 15 -20.73 40.64 -27.48
C ILE A 15 -19.83 41.62 -26.76
N SER A 16 -20.31 41.95 -25.55
CA SER A 16 -19.53 42.56 -24.49
C SER A 16 -18.12 41.96 -24.50
N SER A 17 -17.15 42.75 -24.95
CA SER A 17 -15.74 42.41 -24.77
C SER A 17 -15.41 42.63 -23.30
N GLU A 18 -15.77 41.67 -22.47
CA GLU A 18 -15.26 41.62 -21.11
C GLU A 18 -13.75 41.66 -21.20
N ARG A 19 -13.17 42.66 -20.52
CA ARG A 19 -11.73 42.78 -20.33
C ARG A 19 -11.26 41.50 -19.64
N VAL A 20 -10.81 40.52 -20.42
CA VAL A 20 -10.00 39.43 -19.91
C VAL A 20 -8.78 40.09 -19.29
N GLY A 21 -8.76 40.15 -17.96
CA GLY A 21 -7.59 40.55 -17.21
C GLY A 21 -6.46 39.67 -17.71
N ARG A 22 -5.53 40.27 -18.44
CA ARG A 22 -4.34 39.62 -18.95
C ARG A 22 -3.52 39.23 -17.73
N PHE A 23 -3.77 38.02 -17.21
CA PHE A 23 -2.96 37.42 -16.18
C PHE A 23 -1.56 37.27 -16.75
N LYS A 24 -0.72 38.27 -16.48
CA LYS A 24 0.69 38.22 -16.80
C LYS A 24 1.31 37.29 -15.77
N PHE A 25 1.40 36.01 -16.11
CA PHE A 25 2.40 35.16 -15.54
C PHE A 25 3.74 35.68 -16.07
N SER A 26 4.35 36.61 -15.34
CA SER A 26 5.76 36.95 -15.49
C SER A 26 6.49 36.03 -14.52
N PRO A 27 7.00 34.87 -14.96
CA PRO A 27 7.96 34.16 -14.14
C PRO A 27 9.21 35.02 -14.18
N ASP A 28 9.40 35.81 -13.13
CA ASP A 28 10.60 36.61 -12.91
C ASP A 28 11.74 35.62 -12.64
N LEU A 29 12.27 35.03 -13.71
CA LEU A 29 13.39 34.08 -13.73
C LEU A 29 14.72 34.84 -13.71
N GLU A 30 14.80 35.90 -12.92
CA GLU A 30 16.08 36.34 -12.38
C GLU A 30 16.30 35.54 -11.11
N SER A 31 16.64 34.26 -11.32
CA SER A 31 17.21 33.45 -10.25
C SER A 31 18.55 34.08 -9.91
N ASP A 32 18.59 34.86 -8.83
CA ASP A 32 19.84 35.33 -8.25
C ASP A 32 20.79 34.13 -8.12
N GLU A 33 22.09 34.29 -8.45
CA GLU A 33 23.05 33.17 -8.40
C GLU A 33 23.05 32.46 -7.04
N GLU A 34 22.69 33.20 -5.99
CA GLU A 34 22.55 32.70 -4.63
C GLU A 34 21.37 31.72 -4.47
N ASP A 35 20.23 31.98 -5.11
CA ASP A 35 19.07 31.09 -5.09
C ASP A 35 19.29 29.86 -5.96
N GLN A 36 19.96 30.01 -7.11
CA GLN A 36 20.37 28.86 -7.91
C GLN A 36 21.31 27.93 -7.13
N ALA A 37 22.25 28.46 -6.36
CA ALA A 37 23.18 27.66 -5.56
C ALA A 37 22.43 26.86 -4.49
N ARG A 38 21.48 27.48 -3.78
CA ARG A 38 20.65 26.82 -2.76
C ARG A 38 19.79 25.72 -3.37
N THR A 39 19.15 25.96 -4.52
CA THR A 39 18.36 24.94 -5.23
C THR A 39 19.23 23.80 -5.73
N LYS A 40 20.43 24.07 -6.27
CA LYS A 40 21.38 23.05 -6.74
C LYS A 40 21.88 22.17 -5.58
N ILE A 41 22.18 22.76 -4.41
CA ILE A 41 22.59 22.02 -3.22
C ILE A 41 21.46 21.11 -2.75
N PHE A 42 20.22 21.61 -2.69
CA PHE A 42 19.07 20.79 -2.32
C PHE A 42 18.82 19.65 -3.32
N ALA A 43 18.89 19.93 -4.62
CA ALA A 43 18.75 18.92 -5.66
C ALA A 43 19.85 17.84 -5.57
N LEU A 44 21.09 18.23 -5.28
CA LEU A 44 22.20 17.30 -5.05
C LEU A 44 21.95 16.41 -3.82
N LEU A 45 21.47 16.99 -2.73
CA LEU A 45 21.15 16.25 -1.51
C LEU A 45 20.05 15.21 -1.79
N VAL A 46 18.96 15.61 -2.43
CA VAL A 46 17.87 14.71 -2.83
C VAL A 46 18.39 13.61 -3.75
N PHE A 47 19.23 13.96 -4.73
CA PHE A 47 19.83 12.99 -5.64
C PHE A 47 20.66 11.93 -4.90
N ILE A 48 21.50 12.34 -3.95
CA ILE A 48 22.30 11.41 -3.14
C ILE A 48 21.40 10.45 -2.34
N ILE A 49 20.33 10.96 -1.73
CA ILE A 49 19.37 10.12 -1.00
C ILE A 49 18.73 9.09 -1.93
N VAL A 50 18.28 9.51 -3.11
CA VAL A 50 17.67 8.61 -4.09
C VAL A 50 18.68 7.55 -4.55
N CYS A 51 19.92 7.93 -4.84
CA CYS A 51 20.99 6.98 -5.18
C CYS A 51 21.24 5.97 -4.06
N ALA A 52 21.28 6.41 -2.79
CA ALA A 52 21.45 5.51 -1.65
C ALA A 52 20.28 4.51 -1.54
N LEU A 53 19.05 4.96 -1.77
CA LEU A 53 17.88 4.08 -1.79
C LEU A 53 17.92 3.09 -2.95
N LEU A 54 18.35 3.50 -4.14
CA LEU A 54 18.50 2.61 -5.29
C LEU A 54 19.58 1.55 -5.05
N LEU A 55 20.71 1.93 -4.45
CA LEU A 55 21.76 0.97 -4.06
C LEU A 55 21.23 -0.02 -3.02
N ARG A 56 20.46 0.46 -2.03
CA ARG A 56 19.82 -0.40 -1.04
C ARG A 56 18.83 -1.37 -1.69
N LEU A 57 18.02 -0.89 -2.62
CA LEU A 57 17.08 -1.71 -3.39
C LEU A 57 17.82 -2.76 -4.21
N PHE A 58 18.90 -2.38 -4.89
CA PHE A 58 19.75 -3.29 -5.64
C PHE A 58 20.33 -4.39 -4.74
N TYR A 59 20.82 -4.05 -3.55
CA TYR A 59 21.29 -5.05 -2.59
C TYR A 59 20.18 -6.05 -2.21
N LEU A 60 18.97 -5.56 -1.90
CA LEU A 60 17.84 -6.42 -1.55
C LEU A 60 17.41 -7.33 -2.71
N GLN A 61 17.50 -6.85 -3.95
CA GLN A 61 17.06 -7.56 -5.14
C GLN A 61 18.11 -8.51 -5.72
N VAL A 62 19.39 -8.14 -5.70
CA VAL A 62 20.47 -8.92 -6.34
C VAL A 62 21.20 -9.79 -5.33
N VAL A 63 21.60 -9.24 -4.18
CA VAL A 63 22.36 -9.99 -3.17
C VAL A 63 21.41 -10.83 -2.31
N ALA A 64 20.37 -10.20 -1.76
CA ALA A 64 19.40 -10.90 -0.90
C ALA A 64 18.21 -11.49 -1.67
N GLY A 65 18.09 -11.22 -2.98
CA GLY A 65 16.90 -11.59 -3.74
C GLY A 65 16.70 -13.10 -3.90
N SER A 66 17.78 -13.88 -4.03
CA SER A 66 17.71 -15.35 -4.11
C SER A 66 17.11 -15.94 -2.83
N GLN A 67 17.61 -15.48 -1.67
CA GLN A 67 17.17 -15.92 -0.35
C GLN A 67 15.73 -15.47 -0.07
N ASN A 68 15.40 -14.21 -0.37
CA ASN A 68 14.05 -13.67 -0.22
C ASN A 68 13.03 -14.37 -1.12
N ARG A 69 13.43 -14.82 -2.32
CA ARG A 69 12.57 -15.61 -3.20
C ARG A 69 12.29 -16.98 -2.62
N VAL A 70 13.30 -17.67 -2.09
CA VAL A 70 13.11 -18.97 -1.42
C VAL A 70 12.18 -18.85 -0.21
N LEU A 71 12.32 -17.81 0.61
CA LEU A 71 11.43 -17.56 1.75
C LEU A 71 9.99 -17.28 1.29
N ALA A 72 9.81 -16.49 0.22
CA ALA A 72 8.50 -16.20 -0.34
C ALA A 72 7.83 -17.45 -0.95
N ASP A 73 8.59 -18.28 -1.66
CA ASP A 73 8.10 -19.52 -2.26
C ASP A 73 7.64 -20.52 -1.19
N ASN A 74 8.39 -20.66 -0.09
CA ASN A 74 7.97 -21.46 1.06
C ASN A 74 6.72 -20.92 1.75
N ASN A 75 6.48 -19.61 1.70
CA ASN A 75 5.29 -18.99 2.26
C ASN A 75 4.07 -19.03 1.31
N ARG A 76 4.25 -19.40 0.03
CA ARG A 76 3.21 -19.25 -1.01
C ARG A 76 2.04 -20.22 -0.84
N ILE A 77 2.29 -21.45 -0.40
CA ILE A 77 1.23 -22.47 -0.27
C ILE A 77 1.51 -23.32 0.97
N ARG A 78 0.83 -23.01 2.07
CA ARG A 78 0.76 -23.90 3.23
C ARG A 78 -0.51 -24.73 3.14
N LEU A 79 -0.39 -25.97 2.67
CA LEU A 79 -1.48 -26.95 2.74
C LEU A 79 -1.70 -27.33 4.21
N VAL A 80 -2.63 -26.65 4.88
CA VAL A 80 -3.09 -27.04 6.21
C VAL A 80 -4.19 -28.09 6.02
N GLY A 81 -3.84 -29.36 6.16
CA GLY A 81 -4.81 -30.44 6.19
C GLY A 81 -5.69 -30.31 7.43
N ILE A 82 -6.99 -30.09 7.24
CA ILE A 82 -7.95 -30.18 8.33
C ILE A 82 -8.21 -31.66 8.64
N VAL A 83 -7.83 -32.09 9.85
CA VAL A 83 -8.13 -33.46 10.30
C VAL A 83 -9.62 -33.52 10.67
N ALA A 84 -10.36 -34.41 10.04
CA ALA A 84 -11.75 -34.66 10.41
C ALA A 84 -11.81 -35.26 11.83
N PRO A 85 -12.67 -34.75 12.73
CA PRO A 85 -12.85 -35.34 14.05
C PRO A 85 -13.42 -36.76 13.93
N ARG A 86 -12.88 -37.71 14.70
CA ARG A 86 -13.45 -39.06 14.78
C ARG A 86 -14.82 -39.02 15.47
N GLY A 87 -15.75 -39.83 14.99
CA GLY A 87 -17.03 -40.06 15.67
C GLY A 87 -16.84 -40.65 17.07
N LYS A 88 -17.82 -40.40 17.95
CA LYS A 88 -17.86 -41.01 19.28
C LYS A 88 -18.19 -42.50 19.14
N ILE A 89 -17.46 -43.35 19.83
CA ILE A 89 -17.73 -44.80 19.88
C ILE A 89 -18.65 -45.07 21.07
N PHE A 90 -19.78 -45.72 20.82
CA PHE A 90 -20.77 -46.07 21.83
C PHE A 90 -20.78 -47.59 22.05
N ASP A 91 -20.98 -48.02 23.30
CA ASP A 91 -21.36 -49.39 23.62
C ASP A 91 -22.84 -49.65 23.26
N ARG A 92 -23.26 -50.91 23.27
CA ARG A 92 -24.65 -51.37 23.06
C ARG A 92 -25.69 -50.67 23.95
N ASN A 93 -25.26 -50.14 25.08
CA ASN A 93 -26.10 -49.42 26.05
C ASN A 93 -26.11 -47.90 25.82
N GLY A 94 -25.54 -47.41 24.72
CA GLY A 94 -25.47 -45.98 24.40
C GLY A 94 -24.42 -45.20 25.20
N GLN A 95 -23.56 -45.87 25.95
CA GLN A 95 -22.49 -45.24 26.74
C GLN A 95 -21.26 -44.97 25.86
N VAL A 96 -20.69 -43.76 25.95
CA VAL A 96 -19.50 -43.38 25.18
C VAL A 96 -18.26 -44.09 25.74
N LEU A 97 -17.60 -44.90 24.91
CA LEU A 97 -16.35 -45.60 25.24
C LEU A 97 -15.10 -44.84 24.77
N ALA A 98 -15.19 -44.11 23.65
CA ALA A 98 -14.08 -43.30 23.14
C ALA A 98 -14.58 -42.05 22.42
N SER A 99 -13.90 -40.93 22.65
CA SER A 99 -14.14 -39.65 21.97
C SER A 99 -12.81 -38.94 21.69
N SER A 100 -12.75 -38.19 20.60
CA SER A 100 -11.61 -37.31 20.30
C SER A 100 -11.87 -35.93 20.90
N SER A 101 -10.90 -35.36 21.61
CA SER A 101 -10.95 -34.00 22.14
C SER A 101 -9.72 -33.22 21.70
N ARG A 102 -9.85 -31.89 21.56
CA ARG A 102 -8.72 -31.01 21.23
C ARG A 102 -7.87 -30.82 22.48
N ILE A 103 -6.62 -31.24 22.39
CA ILE A 103 -5.61 -30.95 23.41
C ILE A 103 -4.78 -29.76 22.94
N PHE A 104 -4.25 -29.04 23.89
CA PHE A 104 -3.39 -27.91 23.60
C PHE A 104 -2.20 -27.92 24.55
N TRP A 105 -1.08 -27.40 24.04
CA TRP A 105 0.18 -27.32 24.77
C TRP A 105 0.51 -25.85 25.00
N LEU A 106 0.95 -25.52 26.21
CA LEU A 106 1.69 -24.29 26.46
C LEU A 106 3.17 -24.66 26.39
N GLU A 107 3.88 -24.05 25.44
CA GLU A 107 5.32 -24.26 25.28
C GLU A 107 6.04 -23.07 25.91
N ASN A 108 6.58 -23.28 27.11
CA ASN A 108 7.55 -22.41 27.77
C ASN A 108 8.88 -23.18 27.89
N GLU A 109 10.02 -22.48 27.83
CA GLU A 109 11.36 -23.12 27.83
C GLU A 109 11.62 -24.07 29.01
N GLU A 110 10.88 -23.94 30.12
CA GLU A 110 11.12 -24.74 31.32
C GLU A 110 10.07 -25.81 31.65
N ASP A 111 8.89 -25.86 31.00
CA ASP A 111 7.90 -26.91 31.34
C ASP A 111 6.84 -27.14 30.25
N LYS A 112 6.78 -28.37 29.74
CA LYS A 112 5.69 -28.86 28.87
C LYS A 112 4.55 -29.38 29.72
N LYS A 113 3.46 -28.61 29.85
CA LYS A 113 2.23 -29.07 30.52
C LYS A 113 1.07 -29.21 29.54
N GLN A 114 0.44 -30.38 29.65
CA GLN A 114 -0.73 -30.79 28.87
C GLN A 114 -1.98 -30.13 29.43
N ILE A 115 -2.69 -29.31 28.65
CA ILE A 115 -3.97 -28.72 29.07
C ILE A 115 -5.09 -29.10 28.09
N ASN A 116 -6.22 -29.54 28.65
CA ASN A 116 -7.40 -29.90 27.87
C ASN A 116 -8.18 -28.65 27.48
N SER A 117 -8.99 -28.72 26.42
CA SER A 117 -9.78 -27.58 25.92
C SER A 117 -10.67 -26.92 26.98
N GLY A 118 -11.23 -27.68 27.93
CA GLY A 118 -12.04 -27.12 29.01
C GLY A 118 -11.23 -26.34 30.06
N GLN A 119 -10.01 -26.78 30.36
CA GLN A 119 -9.13 -26.11 31.32
C GLN A 119 -8.53 -24.81 30.77
N LYS A 120 -8.70 -24.52 29.47
CA LYS A 120 -8.18 -23.32 28.82
C LYS A 120 -9.10 -22.13 28.92
N GLU A 121 -10.40 -22.36 28.86
CA GLU A 121 -11.41 -21.31 29.04
C GLU A 121 -11.37 -20.74 30.47
N ASP A 122 -10.95 -21.56 31.45
CA ASP A 122 -10.77 -21.13 32.85
C ASP A 122 -9.48 -20.32 33.09
N LEU A 123 -8.60 -20.19 32.08
CA LEU A 123 -7.28 -19.54 32.17
C LEU A 123 -7.18 -18.23 31.35
N GLU A 124 -8.24 -17.86 30.63
CA GLU A 124 -8.41 -16.54 29.99
C GLU A 124 -9.14 -15.57 30.91
#